data_AF-A0A2T5I4T0-F1
#
_entry.id   AF-A0A2T5I4T0-F1
#
_cell.length_a   1.000
_cell.length_b   1.000
_cell.length_c   1.000
_cell.angle_alpha   90.00
_cell.angle_beta   90.00
_cell.angle_gamma   90.00
#
_symmetry.space_group_name_H-M   'P 1'
#
loop_
_entity.id
_entity.type
_entity.pdbx_description
1 polymer ?
#
loop_
_entity_poly.entity_id
_entity_poly.type
_entity_poly.pdbx_seq_one_letter_code
_entity_poly.pdbx_strand_id
1 'polypeptide(L)'
;MLSDDESKLLMEKYIKSMADNARSKLEKSKKLIEHFTQVAASNGVMLDLDAFSYIQTIGIVATAPGLANKLLNITPSERDGLFAYSEIAQRLPPNRFLEGYFVGKDYMLMAHPCYRRCMHPMANWAPRFVDLFWRFDSPNIKKFIAIDEDRVRINVDRSAYREKDTWYGAPFNEDIGKIKNGTIKLRPSLDLESHCIINDIFAQTYCLDIKWSEANQIKTFQALEIKTRDIQIIADDQTYFPARYLHAEFDLSTGYFRHFDGAIQFFTEEEYLRRRNSDFNITFKNHEHIKARSKKVFKLNGSLNVDSWVEFCCHFFTANPLTFEYFTGAYPEYVTDTVAKVRARLL
;
A
#
# COMPACT_ATOMS: atom_id res chain seq x y z
N MET A 1 22.89 20.73 12.88
CA MET A 1 22.73 19.85 11.71
C MET A 1 24.10 19.27 11.41
N LEU A 2 24.19 17.96 11.14
CA LEU A 2 25.42 17.34 10.64
C LEU A 2 25.78 17.98 9.29
N SER A 3 27.06 18.05 8.95
CA SER A 3 27.44 18.40 7.57
C SER A 3 26.98 17.30 6.60
N ASP A 4 26.83 17.64 5.32
CA ASP A 4 26.43 16.66 4.29
C ASP A 4 27.43 15.49 4.21
N ASP A 5 28.73 15.78 4.39
CA ASP A 5 29.79 14.76 4.41
C ASP A 5 29.71 13.85 5.63
N GLU A 6 29.40 14.40 6.81
CA GLU A 6 29.18 13.61 8.03
C GLU A 6 27.94 12.73 7.90
N SER A 7 26.85 13.25 7.32
CA SER A 7 25.61 12.51 7.05
C SER A 7 25.86 11.33 6.10
N LYS A 8 26.60 11.58 5.01
CA LYS A 8 26.98 10.56 4.04
C LYS A 8 27.83 9.45 4.67
N LEU A 9 28.86 9.82 5.43
CA LEU A 9 29.73 8.84 6.11
C LEU A 9 28.95 8.00 7.12
N LEU A 10 28.03 8.61 7.87
CA LEU A 10 27.17 7.89 8.82
C LEU A 10 26.27 6.89 8.08
N MET A 11 25.69 7.29 6.95
CA MET A 11 24.84 6.45 6.12
C MET A 11 25.61 5.25 5.53
N GLU A 12 26.84 5.46 5.03
CA GLU A 12 27.69 4.39 4.53
C GLU A 12 28.04 3.37 5.63
N LYS A 13 28.40 3.85 6.83
CA LYS A 13 28.64 2.97 8.00
C LYS A 13 27.39 2.18 8.38
N TYR A 14 26.22 2.83 8.35
CA TYR A 14 24.94 2.19 8.63
C TYR A 14 24.62 1.07 7.62
N ILE A 15 24.74 1.35 6.32
CA ILE A 15 24.52 0.36 5.25
C ILE A 15 25.47 -0.84 5.42
N LYS A 16 26.75 -0.58 5.70
CA LYS A 16 27.73 -1.65 5.94
C LYS A 16 27.34 -2.52 7.15
N SER A 17 26.98 -1.90 8.27
CA SER A 17 26.54 -2.60 9.47
C SER A 17 25.29 -3.46 9.21
N MET A 18 24.35 -2.94 8.42
CA MET A 18 23.16 -3.68 8.00
C MET A 18 23.51 -4.92 7.16
N ALA A 19 24.45 -4.80 6.23
CA ALA A 19 24.91 -5.91 5.40
C ALA A 19 25.67 -6.98 6.22
N ASP A 20 26.48 -6.57 7.20
CA ASP A 20 27.19 -7.48 8.11
C ASP A 20 26.19 -8.24 9.01
N ASN A 21 25.18 -7.55 9.54
CA ASN A 21 24.11 -8.17 10.33
C ASN A 21 23.28 -9.16 9.49
N ALA A 22 22.93 -8.80 8.25
CA ALA A 22 22.19 -9.69 7.35
C ALA A 22 22.96 -10.99 7.09
N ARG A 23 24.27 -10.91 6.79
CA ARG A 23 25.14 -12.08 6.63
C ARG A 23 25.17 -12.93 7.91
N SER A 24 25.36 -12.32 9.08
CA SER A 24 25.36 -13.04 10.36
C SER A 24 24.03 -13.76 10.63
N LYS A 25 22.90 -13.16 10.26
CA LYS A 25 21.57 -13.74 10.45
C LYS A 25 21.31 -14.92 9.52
N LEU A 26 21.75 -14.84 8.26
CA LEU A 26 21.65 -15.94 7.31
C LEU A 26 22.50 -17.14 7.75
N GLU A 27 23.75 -16.91 8.17
CA GLU A 27 24.64 -17.97 8.68
C GLU A 27 24.04 -18.71 9.88
N LYS A 28 23.48 -17.96 10.84
CA LYS A 28 22.81 -18.55 12.02
C LYS A 28 21.56 -19.36 11.66
N SER A 29 21.03 -19.18 10.46
CA SER A 29 19.77 -19.77 10.01
C SER A 29 19.97 -20.82 8.91
N LYS A 30 21.21 -21.29 8.71
CA LYS A 30 21.56 -22.27 7.67
C LYS A 30 20.68 -23.52 7.70
N LYS A 31 20.43 -24.09 8.89
CA LYS A 31 19.54 -25.28 9.04
C LYS A 31 18.10 -25.01 8.59
N LEU A 32 17.59 -23.80 8.87
CA LEU A 32 16.25 -23.38 8.47
C LEU A 32 16.18 -23.23 6.94
N ILE A 33 17.22 -22.62 6.34
CA ILE A 33 17.36 -22.48 4.89
C ILE A 33 17.41 -23.85 4.22
N GLU A 34 18.25 -24.76 4.70
CA GLU A 34 18.38 -26.13 4.18
C GLU A 34 17.04 -26.89 4.24
N HIS A 35 16.33 -26.81 5.37
CA HIS A 35 15.00 -27.41 5.52
C HIS A 35 14.00 -26.82 4.53
N PHE A 36 13.93 -25.49 4.43
CA PHE A 36 13.00 -24.84 3.52
C PHE A 36 13.31 -25.12 2.05
N THR A 37 14.59 -25.24 1.66
CA THR A 37 14.97 -25.65 0.30
C THR A 37 14.40 -27.03 -0.05
N GLN A 38 14.35 -27.97 0.90
CA GLN A 38 13.71 -29.28 0.67
C GLN A 38 12.19 -29.16 0.51
N VAL A 39 11.54 -28.31 1.32
CA VAL A 39 10.10 -28.02 1.21
C VAL A 39 9.79 -27.40 -0.16
N ALA A 40 10.58 -26.42 -0.60
CA ALA A 40 10.44 -25.79 -1.91
C ALA A 40 10.64 -26.81 -3.06
N ALA A 41 11.67 -27.66 -2.96
CA ALA A 41 11.95 -28.70 -3.96
C ALA A 41 10.81 -29.72 -4.08
N SER A 42 10.20 -30.12 -2.95
CA SER A 42 9.01 -30.99 -2.97
C SER A 42 7.78 -30.35 -3.65
N ASN A 43 7.75 -29.03 -3.77
CA ASN A 43 6.74 -28.27 -4.50
C ASN A 43 7.22 -27.81 -5.89
N GLY A 44 8.31 -28.41 -6.41
CA GLY A 44 8.83 -28.14 -7.75
C GLY A 44 9.57 -26.81 -7.90
N VAL A 45 10.08 -26.24 -6.80
CA VAL A 45 10.89 -25.01 -6.82
C VAL A 45 12.30 -25.30 -6.33
N MET A 46 13.28 -25.09 -7.20
CA MET A 46 14.70 -25.14 -6.83
C MET A 46 15.15 -23.75 -6.36
N LEU A 47 15.69 -23.68 -5.16
CA LEU A 47 16.23 -22.46 -4.56
C LEU A 47 17.73 -22.64 -4.31
N ASP A 48 18.53 -21.71 -4.78
CA ASP A 48 19.94 -21.58 -4.42
C ASP A 48 20.10 -20.72 -3.15
N LEU A 49 21.34 -20.49 -2.71
CA LEU A 49 21.60 -19.66 -1.54
C LEU A 49 21.31 -18.17 -1.78
N ASP A 50 21.39 -17.71 -3.03
CA ASP A 50 21.17 -16.31 -3.40
C ASP A 50 19.68 -15.94 -3.39
N ALA A 51 18.79 -16.95 -3.43
CA ALA A 51 17.35 -16.79 -3.23
C ALA A 51 16.97 -16.34 -1.80
N PHE A 52 17.90 -16.39 -0.83
CA PHE A 52 17.64 -16.08 0.58
C PHE A 52 18.23 -14.75 0.99
N SER A 53 17.41 -13.92 1.63
CA SER A 53 17.84 -12.64 2.19
C SER A 53 17.32 -12.45 3.61
N TYR A 54 18.09 -11.73 4.43
CA TYR A 54 17.60 -11.25 5.73
C TYR A 54 17.22 -9.78 5.60
N ILE A 55 15.98 -9.47 5.96
CA ILE A 55 15.40 -8.14 5.93
C ILE A 55 14.93 -7.84 7.35
N GLN A 56 15.51 -6.82 7.98
CA GLN A 56 15.29 -6.52 9.40
C GLN A 56 13.80 -6.39 9.77
N THR A 57 12.98 -5.85 8.88
CA THR A 57 11.54 -5.61 9.12
C THR A 57 10.69 -6.87 8.98
N ILE A 58 11.11 -7.85 8.17
CA ILE A 58 10.27 -9.00 7.80
C ILE A 58 10.91 -10.39 8.02
N GLY A 59 12.16 -10.45 8.48
CA GLY A 59 12.86 -11.70 8.77
C GLY A 59 13.64 -12.26 7.59
N ILE A 60 13.73 -13.59 7.54
CA ILE A 60 14.44 -14.35 6.50
C ILE A 60 13.45 -14.70 5.41
N VAL A 61 13.75 -14.28 4.20
CA VAL A 61 12.85 -14.35 3.06
C VAL A 61 13.49 -15.17 1.96
N ALA A 62 12.73 -16.14 1.45
CA ALA A 62 13.04 -16.84 0.23
C ALA A 62 12.34 -16.15 -0.95
N THR A 63 13.03 -16.00 -2.07
CA THR A 63 12.53 -15.31 -3.26
C THR A 63 12.69 -16.19 -4.49
N ALA A 64 11.60 -16.44 -5.21
CA ALA A 64 11.61 -17.02 -6.54
C ALA A 64 10.31 -16.70 -7.29
N PRO A 65 10.33 -16.61 -8.64
CA PRO A 65 9.11 -16.34 -9.41
C PRO A 65 7.97 -17.33 -9.12
N GLY A 66 6.84 -16.80 -8.67
CA GLY A 66 5.63 -17.55 -8.32
C GLY A 66 5.79 -18.51 -7.14
N LEU A 67 6.78 -18.30 -6.26
CA LEU A 67 7.08 -19.16 -5.12
C LEU A 67 5.84 -19.42 -4.24
N ALA A 68 5.10 -18.38 -3.87
CA ALA A 68 3.92 -18.51 -3.02
C ALA A 68 2.83 -19.37 -3.68
N ASN A 69 2.58 -19.14 -4.98
CA ASN A 69 1.56 -19.86 -5.74
C ASN A 69 1.88 -21.36 -5.83
N LYS A 70 3.16 -21.70 -6.04
CA LYS A 70 3.63 -23.09 -6.10
C LYS A 70 3.55 -23.78 -4.74
N LEU A 71 3.93 -23.10 -3.65
CA LEU A 71 3.85 -23.66 -2.30
C LEU A 71 2.41 -23.88 -1.82
N LEU A 72 1.52 -22.95 -2.14
CA LEU A 72 0.12 -23.02 -1.73
C LEU A 72 -0.75 -23.85 -2.68
N ASN A 73 -0.26 -24.11 -3.89
CA ASN A 73 -1.02 -24.67 -5.00
C ASN A 73 -2.34 -23.90 -5.22
N ILE A 74 -2.22 -22.58 -5.32
CA ILE A 74 -3.34 -21.67 -5.60
C ILE A 74 -3.02 -20.80 -6.81
N THR A 75 -4.07 -20.41 -7.50
CA THR A 75 -4.03 -19.41 -8.56
C THR A 75 -4.97 -18.25 -8.22
N PRO A 76 -4.74 -17.05 -8.77
CA PRO A 76 -5.66 -15.95 -8.58
C PRO A 76 -7.08 -16.36 -8.98
N SER A 77 -8.04 -16.14 -8.08
CA SER A 77 -9.46 -16.48 -8.30
C SER A 77 -10.11 -15.58 -9.34
N GLU A 78 -9.47 -14.46 -9.67
CA GLU A 78 -10.03 -13.38 -10.46
C GLU A 78 -9.04 -12.94 -11.56
N ARG A 79 -9.58 -12.41 -12.67
CA ARG A 79 -8.76 -11.90 -13.80
C ARG A 79 -7.87 -10.72 -13.41
N ASP A 80 -8.17 -10.06 -12.29
CA ASP A 80 -7.42 -8.91 -11.76
C ASP A 80 -6.22 -9.31 -10.88
N GLY A 81 -5.89 -10.61 -10.80
CA GLY A 81 -4.72 -11.11 -10.07
C GLY A 81 -4.91 -11.20 -8.56
N LEU A 82 -6.15 -11.00 -8.06
CA LEU A 82 -6.47 -11.12 -6.65
C LEU A 82 -6.85 -12.55 -6.26
N PHE A 83 -6.54 -12.89 -5.01
CA PHE A 83 -6.91 -14.15 -4.39
C PHE A 83 -8.09 -13.93 -3.44
N ALA A 84 -9.02 -14.89 -3.41
CA ALA A 84 -10.07 -14.89 -2.41
C ALA A 84 -9.45 -15.04 -1.01
N TYR A 85 -9.73 -14.08 -0.12
CA TYR A 85 -9.15 -14.05 1.22
C TYR A 85 -9.50 -15.32 2.01
N SER A 86 -10.74 -15.78 1.91
CA SER A 86 -11.24 -16.98 2.59
C SER A 86 -10.48 -18.24 2.17
N GLU A 87 -10.12 -18.34 0.89
CA GLU A 87 -9.40 -19.49 0.35
C GLU A 87 -7.96 -19.56 0.90
N ILE A 88 -7.27 -18.41 1.00
CA ILE A 88 -5.95 -18.35 1.63
C ILE A 88 -6.08 -18.66 3.12
N ALA A 89 -7.00 -17.99 3.81
CA ALA A 89 -7.21 -18.13 5.25
C ALA A 89 -7.54 -19.57 5.69
N GLN A 90 -8.18 -20.36 4.82
CA GLN A 90 -8.46 -21.77 5.07
C GLN A 90 -7.20 -22.65 5.03
N ARG A 91 -6.23 -22.33 4.16
CA ARG A 91 -4.96 -23.07 4.04
C ARG A 91 -3.92 -22.59 5.04
N LEU A 92 -3.79 -21.27 5.16
CA LEU A 92 -2.87 -20.59 6.08
C LEU A 92 -3.67 -19.56 6.89
N PRO A 93 -3.94 -19.81 8.17
CA PRO A 93 -4.72 -18.88 8.97
C PRO A 93 -4.01 -17.52 9.10
N PRO A 94 -4.76 -16.41 9.05
CA PRO A 94 -4.21 -15.07 9.29
C PRO A 94 -3.73 -14.94 10.73
N ASN A 95 -2.60 -14.27 10.95
CA ASN A 95 -2.10 -14.01 12.29
C ASN A 95 -2.60 -12.66 12.82
N ARG A 96 -3.36 -12.68 13.93
CA ARG A 96 -3.91 -11.47 14.56
C ARG A 96 -2.85 -10.57 15.21
N PHE A 97 -1.66 -11.10 15.47
CA PHE A 97 -0.54 -10.38 16.10
C PHE A 97 0.56 -9.99 15.11
N LEU A 98 0.60 -10.63 13.94
CA LEU A 98 1.53 -10.35 12.85
C LEU A 98 0.72 -9.94 11.62
N GLU A 99 0.42 -8.64 11.54
CA GLU A 99 -0.32 -8.04 10.44
C GLU A 99 0.34 -8.35 9.10
N GLY A 100 -0.48 -8.62 8.06
CA GLY A 100 0.02 -8.93 6.72
C GLY A 100 0.69 -10.30 6.57
N TYR A 101 0.62 -11.17 7.58
CA TYR A 101 1.09 -12.55 7.48
C TYR A 101 -0.05 -13.56 7.58
N PHE A 102 0.00 -14.57 6.71
CA PHE A 102 -0.70 -15.84 6.90
C PHE A 102 0.32 -16.90 7.33
N VAL A 103 0.04 -17.64 8.39
CA VAL A 103 1.05 -18.46 9.07
C VAL A 103 0.88 -19.93 8.71
N GLY A 104 1.93 -20.51 8.15
CA GLY A 104 2.07 -21.95 7.92
C GLY A 104 3.04 -22.59 8.90
N LYS A 105 3.29 -23.89 8.68
CA LYS A 105 4.25 -24.66 9.47
C LYS A 105 5.69 -24.30 9.12
N ASP A 106 6.02 -24.26 7.83
CA ASP A 106 7.38 -24.12 7.33
C ASP A 106 7.67 -22.72 6.76
N TYR A 107 6.64 -21.93 6.49
CA TYR A 107 6.74 -20.56 5.99
C TYR A 107 5.53 -19.72 6.38
N MET A 108 5.65 -18.41 6.21
CA MET A 108 4.57 -17.45 6.28
C MET A 108 4.41 -16.76 4.93
N LEU A 109 3.18 -16.76 4.42
CA LEU A 109 2.79 -15.95 3.26
C LEU A 109 2.60 -14.50 3.69
N MET A 110 2.95 -13.56 2.82
CA MET A 110 2.85 -12.13 3.06
C MET A 110 1.80 -11.48 2.16
N ALA A 111 1.18 -10.40 2.63
CA ALA A 111 0.41 -9.50 1.78
C ALA A 111 1.32 -8.83 0.72
N HIS A 112 0.74 -8.32 -0.37
CA HIS A 112 1.54 -7.71 -1.44
C HIS A 112 2.42 -6.54 -0.96
N PRO A 113 3.66 -6.37 -1.48
CA PRO A 113 4.57 -5.29 -1.07
C PRO A 113 3.98 -3.88 -1.16
N CYS A 114 2.99 -3.66 -2.02
CA CYS A 114 2.29 -2.39 -2.19
C CYS A 114 1.59 -1.89 -0.91
N TYR A 115 1.32 -2.78 0.05
CA TYR A 115 0.77 -2.39 1.35
C TYR A 115 1.80 -1.81 2.32
N ARG A 116 3.08 -1.84 1.97
CA ARG A 116 4.16 -1.35 2.82
C ARG A 116 4.31 0.17 2.71
N ARG A 117 5.01 0.77 3.66
CA ARG A 117 5.33 2.20 3.59
C ARG A 117 6.06 2.52 2.30
N CYS A 118 5.62 3.60 1.65
CA CYS A 118 6.12 4.03 0.35
C CYS A 118 6.10 2.91 -0.72
N MET A 119 5.29 1.86 -0.52
CA MET A 119 5.24 0.65 -1.36
C MET A 119 6.60 -0.06 -1.51
N HIS A 120 7.53 0.17 -0.57
CA HIS A 120 8.88 -0.35 -0.65
C HIS A 120 8.95 -1.81 -0.16
N PRO A 121 9.57 -2.74 -0.91
CA PRO A 121 9.52 -4.17 -0.62
C PRO A 121 10.27 -4.59 0.65
N MET A 122 11.15 -3.72 1.18
CA MET A 122 11.89 -3.92 2.44
C MET A 122 11.27 -3.16 3.62
N ALA A 123 10.28 -2.31 3.40
CA ALA A 123 9.64 -1.55 4.47
C ALA A 123 8.66 -2.43 5.27
N ASN A 124 8.26 -1.94 6.44
CA ASN A 124 7.16 -2.53 7.20
C ASN A 124 5.80 -2.17 6.56
N TRP A 125 4.75 -2.85 7.00
CA TRP A 125 3.38 -2.58 6.55
C TRP A 125 2.99 -1.12 6.84
N ALA A 126 2.37 -0.45 5.86
CA ALA A 126 1.71 0.82 6.13
C ALA A 126 0.62 0.57 7.18
N PRO A 127 0.57 1.38 8.24
CA PRO A 127 -0.08 0.96 9.47
C PRO A 127 -1.57 0.74 9.24
N ARG A 128 -2.04 -0.39 9.77
CA ARG A 128 -3.44 -0.75 9.98
C ARG A 128 -4.31 -1.06 8.77
N PHE A 129 -4.00 -0.70 7.51
CA PHE A 129 -4.89 -1.10 6.39
C PHE A 129 -5.07 -2.62 6.33
N VAL A 130 -3.95 -3.36 6.36
CA VAL A 130 -3.98 -4.82 6.28
C VAL A 130 -4.58 -5.45 7.53
N ASP A 131 -4.30 -4.89 8.72
CA ASP A 131 -4.92 -5.32 9.99
C ASP A 131 -6.44 -5.15 9.97
N LEU A 132 -6.91 -3.97 9.56
CA LEU A 132 -8.33 -3.67 9.39
C LEU A 132 -8.95 -4.63 8.39
N PHE A 133 -8.33 -4.84 7.24
CA PHE A 133 -8.83 -5.77 6.23
C PHE A 133 -8.90 -7.22 6.76
N TRP A 134 -7.94 -7.64 7.59
CA TRP A 134 -7.93 -8.98 8.22
C TRP A 134 -9.08 -9.13 9.20
N ARG A 135 -9.25 -8.13 10.08
CA ARG A 135 -10.24 -8.15 11.15
C ARG A 135 -11.66 -7.86 10.68
N PHE A 136 -11.80 -7.19 9.54
CA PHE A 136 -13.08 -6.85 8.97
C PHE A 136 -13.84 -8.11 8.60
N ASP A 137 -14.92 -8.37 9.32
CA ASP A 137 -15.78 -9.52 9.11
C ASP A 137 -17.21 -9.02 8.88
N SER A 138 -17.75 -9.39 7.72
CA SER A 138 -19.12 -9.06 7.33
C SER A 138 -19.63 -10.17 6.43
N PRO A 139 -20.74 -10.85 6.80
CA PRO A 139 -21.22 -12.04 6.10
C PRO A 139 -21.62 -11.76 4.64
N ASN A 140 -21.94 -10.51 4.33
CA ASN A 140 -22.39 -10.09 3.01
C ASN A 140 -21.26 -9.56 2.12
N ILE A 141 -20.00 -9.61 2.56
CA ILE A 141 -18.86 -9.05 1.83
C ILE A 141 -17.84 -10.13 1.49
N LYS A 142 -17.59 -10.28 0.19
CA LYS A 142 -16.49 -11.10 -0.34
C LYS A 142 -15.22 -10.27 -0.39
N LYS A 143 -14.17 -10.76 0.27
CA LYS A 143 -12.85 -10.12 0.37
C LYS A 143 -11.86 -10.78 -0.59
N PHE A 144 -11.17 -9.96 -1.36
CA PHE A 144 -10.08 -10.39 -2.23
C PHE A 144 -8.84 -9.54 -1.96
N ILE A 145 -7.67 -10.15 -1.99
CA ILE A 145 -6.41 -9.47 -1.70
C ILE A 145 -5.26 -10.00 -2.58
N ALA A 146 -4.33 -9.11 -2.89
CA ALA A 146 -3.05 -9.44 -3.49
C ALA A 146 -2.06 -9.88 -2.41
N ILE A 147 -1.32 -10.94 -2.71
CA ILE A 147 -0.27 -11.51 -1.87
C ILE A 147 1.10 -11.27 -2.50
N ASP A 148 2.17 -11.42 -1.73
CA ASP A 148 3.52 -11.46 -2.28
C ASP A 148 3.73 -12.80 -2.98
N GLU A 149 3.58 -12.81 -4.31
CA GLU A 149 3.57 -14.04 -5.11
C GLU A 149 4.96 -14.68 -5.22
N ASP A 150 6.01 -13.88 -5.10
CA ASP A 150 7.39 -14.29 -5.34
C ASP A 150 8.18 -14.52 -4.06
N ARG A 151 7.66 -14.08 -2.91
CA ARG A 151 8.39 -14.11 -1.63
C ARG A 151 7.58 -14.70 -0.50
N VAL A 152 8.25 -15.52 0.31
CA VAL A 152 7.72 -16.01 1.59
C VAL A 152 8.74 -15.82 2.69
N ARG A 153 8.26 -15.60 3.91
CA ARG A 153 9.12 -15.57 5.10
C ARG A 153 9.28 -16.98 5.64
N ILE A 154 10.50 -17.45 5.84
CA ILE A 154 10.77 -18.84 6.25
C ILE A 154 10.96 -19.00 7.75
N ASN A 155 11.35 -17.93 8.47
CA ASN A 155 11.41 -17.98 9.93
C ASN A 155 10.00 -17.82 10.51
N VAL A 156 9.35 -18.96 10.74
CA VAL A 156 8.02 -19.06 11.36
C VAL A 156 8.14 -18.84 12.87
N ASP A 157 8.21 -17.58 13.28
CA ASP A 157 8.29 -17.19 14.69
C ASP A 157 7.33 -16.03 15.00
N ARG A 158 7.37 -15.51 16.24
CA ARG A 158 6.55 -14.37 16.67
C ARG A 158 7.27 -13.03 16.58
N SER A 159 8.45 -12.98 15.95
CA SER A 159 9.18 -11.72 15.80
C SER A 159 8.51 -10.84 14.75
N ALA A 160 8.22 -9.61 15.12
CA ALA A 160 7.67 -8.59 14.25
C ALA A 160 8.32 -7.25 14.56
N TYR A 161 8.51 -6.46 13.52
CA TYR A 161 8.74 -5.04 13.67
C TYR A 161 7.39 -4.37 13.97
N ARG A 162 7.22 -3.82 15.18
CA ARG A 162 5.99 -3.13 15.58
C ARG A 162 6.20 -1.63 15.50
N GLU A 163 5.49 -0.99 14.59
CA GLU A 163 5.33 0.45 14.55
C GLU A 163 4.09 0.80 15.38
N LYS A 164 4.20 1.84 16.22
CA LYS A 164 3.11 2.31 17.10
C LYS A 164 2.51 3.62 16.61
N ASP A 165 2.77 3.99 15.36
CA ASP A 165 2.05 5.08 14.75
C ASP A 165 0.64 4.63 14.40
N THR A 166 -0.33 5.50 14.65
CA THR A 166 -1.72 5.24 14.31
C THR A 166 -2.24 6.43 13.53
N TRP A 167 -3.10 6.12 12.57
CA TRP A 167 -3.87 7.09 11.83
C TRP A 167 -5.33 6.91 12.19
N TYR A 168 -6.04 8.01 12.38
CA TYR A 168 -7.48 8.00 12.60
C TYR A 168 -8.16 8.40 11.30
N GLY A 169 -9.24 7.71 10.97
CA GLY A 169 -10.11 8.12 9.87
C GLY A 169 -10.72 9.48 10.14
N ALA A 170 -11.06 10.20 9.07
CA ALA A 170 -11.82 11.43 9.18
C ALA A 170 -13.28 11.13 9.54
N PRO A 171 -13.91 11.92 10.44
CA PRO A 171 -15.36 11.91 10.53
C PRO A 171 -15.93 12.38 9.18
N PHE A 172 -16.88 11.63 8.63
CA PHE A 172 -17.55 11.98 7.39
C PHE A 172 -19.06 11.95 7.63
N ASN A 173 -19.70 13.12 7.56
CA ASN A 173 -21.13 13.26 7.81
C ASN A 173 -21.89 13.70 6.56
N GLU A 174 -21.46 13.23 5.38
CA GLU A 174 -22.16 13.54 4.14
C GLU A 174 -22.94 12.32 3.64
N ASP A 175 -24.23 12.54 3.42
CA ASP A 175 -25.08 11.68 2.63
C ASP A 175 -24.49 11.57 1.21
N ILE A 176 -23.97 10.39 0.87
CA ILE A 176 -23.32 10.13 -0.43
C ILE A 176 -24.23 10.56 -1.59
N GLY A 177 -25.55 10.41 -1.45
CA GLY A 177 -26.51 10.85 -2.46
C GLY A 177 -26.44 12.35 -2.76
N LYS A 178 -26.08 13.19 -1.79
CA LYS A 178 -26.03 14.66 -1.91
C LYS A 178 -24.71 15.21 -2.41
N ILE A 179 -23.65 14.41 -2.44
CA ILE A 179 -22.33 14.85 -2.92
C ILE A 179 -22.45 15.27 -4.40
N LYS A 180 -21.93 16.44 -4.77
CA LYS A 180 -22.01 16.90 -6.17
C LYS A 180 -21.06 16.10 -7.06
N ASN A 181 -21.52 15.78 -8.26
CA ASN A 181 -20.65 15.23 -9.30
C ASN A 181 -19.59 16.27 -9.71
N GLY A 182 -18.40 15.81 -10.01
CA GLY A 182 -17.28 16.67 -10.38
C GLY A 182 -15.94 16.06 -9.98
N THR A 183 -14.90 16.83 -10.24
CA THR A 183 -13.52 16.48 -9.89
C THR A 183 -12.96 17.54 -8.96
N ILE A 184 -12.25 17.10 -7.93
CA ILE A 184 -11.53 17.93 -6.97
C ILE A 184 -10.06 17.47 -6.99
N LYS A 185 -9.14 18.42 -6.96
CA LYS A 185 -7.70 18.16 -6.90
C LYS A 185 -7.12 18.92 -5.71
N LEU A 186 -6.76 18.20 -4.67
CA LEU A 186 -6.13 18.74 -3.47
C LEU A 186 -4.61 18.65 -3.59
N ARG A 187 -3.92 19.67 -3.09
CA ARG A 187 -2.46 19.74 -3.04
C ARG A 187 -2.03 20.39 -1.73
N PRO A 188 -0.86 20.03 -1.18
CA PRO A 188 -0.23 20.84 -0.14
C PRO A 188 -0.06 22.28 -0.66
N SER A 189 -0.20 23.27 0.21
CA SER A 189 -0.05 24.68 -0.18
C SER A 189 1.35 24.94 -0.74
N LEU A 190 1.48 25.79 -1.76
CA LEU A 190 2.75 26.06 -2.45
C LEU A 190 3.83 26.65 -1.52
N ASP A 191 3.42 27.39 -0.50
CA ASP A 191 4.31 27.92 0.53
C ASP A 191 4.91 26.84 1.45
N LEU A 192 4.38 25.61 1.38
CA LEU A 192 4.81 24.45 2.16
C LEU A 192 5.73 23.50 1.38
N GLU A 193 6.21 23.91 0.19
CA GLU A 193 7.08 23.10 -0.68
C GLU A 193 8.47 22.75 -0.07
N SER A 194 8.76 23.17 1.16
CA SER A 194 9.96 22.68 1.86
C SER A 194 9.97 21.15 1.92
N HIS A 195 11.12 20.56 1.60
CA HIS A 195 11.32 19.11 1.57
C HIS A 195 10.89 18.42 2.87
N CYS A 196 11.09 19.05 4.03
CA CYS A 196 10.66 18.49 5.31
C CYS A 196 9.13 18.44 5.47
N ILE A 197 8.39 19.48 5.11
CA ILE A 197 6.92 19.46 5.24
C ILE A 197 6.30 18.41 4.32
N ILE A 198 6.72 18.36 3.06
CA ILE A 198 6.16 17.40 2.10
C ILE A 198 6.50 15.96 2.50
N ASN A 199 7.72 15.70 2.96
CA ASN A 199 8.13 14.36 3.33
C ASN A 199 7.55 13.92 4.67
N ASP A 200 7.66 14.75 5.70
CA ASP A 200 7.37 14.35 7.08
C ASP A 200 5.89 14.50 7.45
N ILE A 201 5.19 15.48 6.85
CA ILE A 201 3.80 15.80 7.20
C ILE A 201 2.80 15.28 6.17
N PHE A 202 3.14 15.38 4.88
CA PHE A 202 2.28 14.94 3.79
C PHE A 202 2.62 13.54 3.24
N ALA A 203 3.53 12.82 3.91
CA ALA A 203 3.96 11.48 3.51
C ALA A 203 4.31 11.38 2.01
N GLN A 204 5.05 12.38 1.53
CA GLN A 204 5.47 12.52 0.14
C GLN A 204 4.31 12.54 -0.85
N THR A 205 3.15 13.05 -0.43
CA THR A 205 1.99 13.21 -1.31
C THR A 205 2.13 14.50 -2.10
N TYR A 206 2.16 14.37 -3.43
CA TYR A 206 2.15 15.51 -4.34
C TYR A 206 0.73 16.06 -4.52
N CYS A 207 -0.25 15.20 -4.76
CA CYS A 207 -1.65 15.59 -4.85
C CYS A 207 -2.61 14.42 -4.57
N LEU A 208 -3.85 14.77 -4.25
CA LEU A 208 -4.97 13.84 -4.17
C LEU A 208 -6.06 14.30 -5.14
N ASP A 209 -6.31 13.51 -6.18
CA ASP A 209 -7.39 13.74 -7.14
C ASP A 209 -8.59 12.90 -6.74
N ILE A 210 -9.78 13.49 -6.71
CA ILE A 210 -11.03 12.81 -6.39
C ILE A 210 -12.06 13.14 -7.44
N LYS A 211 -12.86 12.15 -7.84
CA LYS A 211 -13.96 12.32 -8.77
C LYS A 211 -15.20 11.59 -8.30
N TRP A 212 -16.32 12.29 -8.39
CA TRP A 212 -17.65 11.71 -8.31
C TRP A 212 -18.34 11.82 -9.65
N SER A 213 -18.96 10.73 -10.06
CA SER A 213 -19.85 10.67 -11.22
C SER A 213 -21.07 9.83 -10.86
N GLU A 214 -22.18 10.05 -11.57
CA GLU A 214 -23.41 9.30 -11.33
C GLU A 214 -23.99 8.81 -12.66
N ALA A 215 -24.39 7.54 -12.70
CA ALA A 215 -25.10 6.94 -13.81
C ALA A 215 -25.97 5.79 -13.31
N ASN A 216 -27.20 5.66 -13.83
CA ASN A 216 -28.10 4.54 -13.54
C ASN A 216 -28.30 4.26 -12.04
N GLN A 217 -28.54 5.30 -11.23
CA GLN A 217 -28.69 5.21 -9.77
C GLN A 217 -27.43 4.72 -9.01
N ILE A 218 -26.29 4.66 -9.69
CA ILE A 218 -25.00 4.33 -9.09
C ILE A 218 -24.13 5.58 -9.07
N LYS A 219 -23.65 5.92 -7.89
CA LYS A 219 -22.64 6.96 -7.69
C LYS A 219 -21.26 6.33 -7.63
N THR A 220 -20.39 6.71 -8.54
CA THR A 220 -19.02 6.20 -8.62
C THR A 220 -18.06 7.19 -7.97
N PHE A 221 -17.28 6.70 -7.03
CA PHE A 221 -16.14 7.39 -6.43
C PHE A 221 -14.85 6.90 -7.06
N GLN A 222 -13.96 7.83 -7.41
CA GLN A 222 -12.60 7.53 -7.80
C GLN A 222 -11.65 8.45 -7.04
N ALA A 223 -10.54 7.92 -6.52
CA ALA A 223 -9.49 8.73 -5.91
C ALA A 223 -8.11 8.26 -6.37
N LEU A 224 -7.19 9.20 -6.59
CA LEU A 224 -5.80 8.95 -6.96
C LEU A 224 -4.86 9.81 -6.11
N GLU A 225 -4.08 9.15 -5.25
CA GLU A 225 -2.97 9.76 -4.52
C GLU A 225 -1.68 9.61 -5.33
N ILE A 226 -1.14 10.74 -5.80
CA ILE A 226 0.14 10.79 -6.52
C ILE A 226 1.23 11.18 -5.51
N LYS A 227 2.30 10.39 -5.45
CA LYS A 227 3.48 10.68 -4.61
C LYS A 227 4.47 11.61 -5.31
N THR A 228 5.43 12.17 -4.56
CA THR A 228 6.54 12.95 -5.14
C THR A 228 7.46 12.05 -5.98
N ARG A 229 8.38 12.67 -6.74
CA ARG A 229 9.34 11.94 -7.60
C ARG A 229 10.33 11.06 -6.83
N ASP A 230 10.41 11.25 -5.52
CA ASP A 230 11.32 10.50 -4.64
C ASP A 230 10.80 9.09 -4.36
N ILE A 231 9.49 8.87 -4.58
CA ILE A 231 8.90 7.53 -4.48
C ILE A 231 8.94 6.86 -5.85
N GLN A 232 9.71 5.78 -5.90
CA GLN A 232 9.94 5.01 -7.11
C GLN A 232 9.84 3.51 -6.81
N ILE A 233 9.35 2.75 -7.77
CA ILE A 233 9.32 1.29 -7.74
C ILE A 233 10.01 0.78 -8.99
N ILE A 234 10.88 -0.20 -8.83
CA ILE A 234 11.50 -0.92 -9.95
C ILE A 234 10.67 -2.17 -10.21
N ALA A 235 10.21 -2.33 -11.45
CA ALA A 235 9.51 -3.51 -11.93
C ALA A 235 9.91 -3.78 -13.39
N ASP A 236 10.16 -5.03 -13.75
CA ASP A 236 10.59 -5.43 -15.10
C ASP A 236 11.76 -4.58 -15.64
N ASP A 237 12.79 -4.37 -14.80
CA ASP A 237 13.98 -3.55 -15.07
C ASP A 237 13.70 -2.08 -15.44
N GLN A 238 12.49 -1.59 -15.14
CA GLN A 238 12.07 -0.22 -15.38
C GLN A 238 11.65 0.47 -14.09
N THR A 239 12.00 1.75 -13.96
CA THR A 239 11.56 2.61 -12.86
C THR A 239 10.19 3.21 -13.14
N TYR A 240 9.30 3.08 -12.17
CA TYR A 240 7.95 3.64 -12.19
C TYR A 240 7.70 4.56 -11.00
N PHE A 241 6.80 5.51 -11.18
CA PHE A 241 6.27 6.40 -10.16
C PHE A 241 4.89 5.90 -9.74
N PRO A 242 4.75 5.30 -8.55
CA PRO A 242 3.49 4.70 -8.14
C PRO A 242 2.49 5.75 -7.66
N ALA A 243 1.21 5.47 -7.91
CA ALA A 243 0.08 6.18 -7.33
C ALA A 243 -0.94 5.20 -6.75
N ARG A 244 -1.50 5.54 -5.60
CA ARG A 244 -2.57 4.73 -5.01
C ARG A 244 -3.90 5.16 -5.62
N TYR A 245 -4.67 4.20 -6.11
CA TYR A 245 -5.96 4.43 -6.75
C TYR A 245 -7.06 3.69 -5.98
N LEU A 246 -8.18 4.35 -5.74
CA LEU A 246 -9.40 3.76 -5.18
C LEU A 246 -10.56 3.94 -6.14
N HIS A 247 -11.44 2.93 -6.18
CA HIS A 247 -12.70 2.95 -6.91
C HIS A 247 -13.80 2.40 -6.01
N ALA A 248 -14.95 3.08 -5.95
CA ALA A 248 -16.12 2.57 -5.25
C ALA A 248 -17.40 2.86 -6.02
N GLU A 249 -18.39 1.98 -5.89
CA GLU A 249 -19.73 2.14 -6.46
C GLU A 249 -20.77 2.14 -5.36
N PHE A 250 -21.41 3.28 -5.15
CA PHE A 250 -22.50 3.47 -4.20
C PHE A 250 -23.83 3.31 -4.89
N ASP A 251 -24.67 2.42 -4.37
CA ASP A 251 -26.02 2.21 -4.87
C ASP A 251 -26.99 3.14 -4.12
N LEU A 252 -27.54 4.13 -4.83
CA LEU A 252 -28.44 5.13 -4.26
C LEU A 252 -29.76 4.52 -3.76
N SER A 253 -30.15 3.36 -4.27
CA SER A 253 -31.39 2.69 -3.86
C SER A 253 -31.23 1.95 -2.54
N THR A 254 -30.06 1.35 -2.31
CA THR A 254 -29.79 0.55 -1.11
C THR A 254 -29.09 1.34 -0.01
N GLY A 255 -28.38 2.41 -0.36
CA GLY A 255 -27.57 3.19 0.58
C GLY A 255 -26.24 2.53 0.95
N TYR A 256 -25.75 1.57 0.15
CA TYR A 256 -24.50 0.86 0.39
C TYR A 256 -23.55 0.95 -0.81
N PHE A 257 -22.25 0.90 -0.53
CA PHE A 257 -21.27 0.58 -1.57
C PHE A 257 -21.41 -0.90 -1.91
N ARG A 258 -21.62 -1.21 -3.20
CA ARG A 258 -21.74 -2.60 -3.70
C ARG A 258 -20.40 -3.18 -4.15
N HIS A 259 -19.46 -2.29 -4.48
CA HIS A 259 -18.13 -2.61 -4.98
C HIS A 259 -17.15 -1.54 -4.47
N PHE A 260 -16.02 -1.98 -3.92
CA PHE A 260 -14.94 -1.12 -3.50
C PHE A 260 -13.61 -1.83 -3.74
N ASP A 261 -12.72 -1.23 -4.52
CA ASP A 261 -11.42 -1.79 -4.80
C ASP A 261 -10.31 -0.74 -4.79
N GLY A 262 -9.08 -1.23 -4.66
CA GLY A 262 -7.89 -0.40 -4.67
C GLY A 262 -6.81 -1.02 -5.52
N ALA A 263 -6.04 -0.16 -6.19
CA ALA A 263 -4.95 -0.54 -7.07
C ALA A 263 -3.75 0.40 -6.91
N ILE A 264 -2.57 -0.07 -7.32
CA ILE A 264 -1.40 0.78 -7.54
C ILE A 264 -1.24 0.98 -9.04
N GLN A 265 -1.28 2.24 -9.47
CA GLN A 265 -0.96 2.64 -10.83
C GLN A 265 0.53 2.94 -10.92
N PHE A 266 1.20 2.38 -11.91
CA PHE A 266 2.62 2.55 -12.19
C PHE A 266 2.75 3.43 -13.43
N PHE A 267 3.23 4.65 -13.22
CA PHE A 267 3.48 5.60 -14.29
C PHE A 267 4.95 5.57 -14.70
N THR A 268 5.24 5.59 -15.99
CA THR A 268 6.56 6.01 -16.46
C THR A 268 6.82 7.47 -16.09
N GLU A 269 8.05 7.94 -16.23
CA GLU A 269 8.37 9.33 -15.93
C GLU A 269 7.53 10.33 -16.74
N GLU A 270 7.39 10.09 -18.05
CA GLU A 270 6.60 10.93 -18.95
C GLU A 270 5.12 10.94 -18.54
N GLU A 271 4.57 9.77 -18.26
CA GLU A 271 3.19 9.61 -17.81
C GLU A 271 2.95 10.30 -16.46
N TYR A 272 3.88 10.17 -15.53
CA TYR A 272 3.82 10.80 -14.21
C TYR A 272 3.81 12.33 -14.33
N LEU A 273 4.74 12.90 -15.12
CA LEU A 273 4.85 14.34 -15.30
C LEU A 273 3.58 14.95 -15.93
N ARG A 274 2.93 14.22 -16.84
CA ARG A 274 1.64 14.60 -17.41
C ARG A 274 0.51 14.43 -16.39
N ARG A 275 0.39 13.25 -15.77
CA ARG A 275 -0.72 12.91 -14.88
C ARG A 275 -0.76 13.78 -13.62
N ARG A 276 0.40 14.12 -13.06
CA ARG A 276 0.46 14.96 -11.83
C ARG A 276 -0.13 16.35 -12.05
N ASN A 277 -0.01 16.88 -13.27
CA ASN A 277 -0.45 18.21 -13.66
C ASN A 277 -1.84 18.23 -14.33
N SER A 278 -2.42 17.07 -14.62
CA SER A 278 -3.80 16.91 -15.08
C SER A 278 -4.74 16.50 -13.95
N ASP A 279 -6.04 16.44 -14.25
CA ASP A 279 -7.08 15.91 -13.36
C ASP A 279 -7.90 14.81 -14.08
N PHE A 280 -8.92 14.26 -13.40
CA PHE A 280 -9.82 13.27 -14.00
C PHE A 280 -10.82 13.85 -15.04
N ASN A 281 -10.84 15.16 -15.25
CA ASN A 281 -11.69 15.84 -16.24
C ASN A 281 -11.04 15.98 -17.60
N ILE A 282 -9.71 15.79 -17.73
CA ILE A 282 -9.08 15.69 -19.06
C ILE A 282 -9.64 14.45 -19.75
N THR A 283 -10.70 14.68 -20.52
CA THR A 283 -11.47 13.68 -21.23
C THR A 283 -10.57 12.95 -22.21
N PHE A 284 -10.31 11.68 -21.90
CA PHE A 284 -10.39 10.43 -22.67
C PHE A 284 -10.74 10.46 -24.19
N LYS A 285 -10.49 11.54 -24.94
CA LYS A 285 -10.84 11.71 -26.36
C LYS A 285 -9.65 12.09 -27.27
N ASN A 286 -8.46 12.30 -26.72
CA ASN A 286 -7.23 12.44 -27.51
C ASN A 286 -6.44 11.13 -27.45
N HIS A 287 -5.75 10.79 -28.55
CA HIS A 287 -4.90 9.60 -28.71
C HIS A 287 -3.73 9.49 -27.69
N GLU A 288 -3.59 10.44 -26.77
CA GLU A 288 -2.60 10.52 -25.71
C GLU A 288 -3.14 9.98 -24.36
N HIS A 289 -3.79 8.82 -24.39
CA HIS A 289 -4.26 8.17 -23.17
C HIS A 289 -3.09 7.68 -22.32
N ILE A 290 -2.94 8.24 -21.12
CA ILE A 290 -2.03 7.68 -20.10
C ILE A 290 -2.71 6.45 -19.52
N LYS A 291 -2.48 5.29 -20.12
CA LYS A 291 -2.93 4.01 -19.60
C LYS A 291 -1.82 3.41 -18.75
N ALA A 292 -1.70 3.93 -17.54
CA ALA A 292 -0.75 3.39 -16.57
C ALA A 292 -0.98 1.89 -16.39
N ARG A 293 0.10 1.14 -16.27
CA ARG A 293 0.03 -0.24 -15.76
C ARG A 293 -0.58 -0.17 -14.36
N SER A 294 -1.51 -1.06 -14.05
CA SER A 294 -2.19 -1.07 -12.76
C SER A 294 -2.15 -2.46 -12.17
N LYS A 295 -1.79 -2.57 -10.88
CA LYS A 295 -1.95 -3.81 -10.10
C LYS A 295 -3.01 -3.59 -9.04
N LYS A 296 -4.13 -4.30 -9.16
CA LYS A 296 -5.14 -4.31 -8.12
C LYS A 296 -4.57 -4.98 -6.87
N VAL A 297 -4.85 -4.42 -5.70
CA VAL A 297 -4.30 -4.90 -4.43
C VAL A 297 -5.39 -5.46 -3.52
N PHE A 298 -6.59 -4.89 -3.50
CA PHE A 298 -7.74 -5.48 -2.79
C PHE A 298 -9.04 -5.24 -3.55
N LYS A 299 -10.06 -6.01 -3.18
CA LYS A 299 -11.46 -5.81 -3.61
C LYS A 299 -12.40 -6.30 -2.51
N LEU A 300 -13.41 -5.49 -2.20
CA LEU A 300 -14.54 -5.77 -1.33
C LEU A 300 -15.81 -5.69 -2.18
N ASN A 301 -16.50 -6.81 -2.34
CA ASN A 301 -17.77 -6.90 -3.06
C ASN A 301 -18.88 -7.31 -2.11
N GLY A 302 -19.96 -6.54 -2.05
CA GLY A 302 -21.03 -6.74 -1.07
C GLY A 302 -21.50 -5.41 -0.50
N SER A 303 -22.39 -5.44 0.50
CA SER A 303 -22.98 -4.23 1.10
C SER A 303 -22.06 -3.57 2.13
N LEU A 304 -21.11 -2.76 1.67
CA LEU A 304 -20.20 -2.00 2.53
C LEU A 304 -20.85 -0.67 2.93
N ASN A 305 -20.91 -0.40 4.25
CA ASN A 305 -21.46 0.85 4.76
C ASN A 305 -20.47 2.03 4.58
N VAL A 306 -20.98 3.25 4.71
CA VAL A 306 -20.21 4.48 4.49
C VAL A 306 -19.05 4.60 5.48
N ASP A 307 -19.27 4.32 6.77
CA ASP A 307 -18.23 4.44 7.80
C ASP A 307 -17.02 3.53 7.52
N SER A 308 -17.28 2.27 7.16
CA SER A 308 -16.23 1.30 6.81
C SER A 308 -15.51 1.74 5.54
N TRP A 309 -16.23 2.25 4.53
CA TRP A 309 -15.63 2.78 3.31
C TRP A 309 -14.69 3.95 3.60
N VAL A 310 -15.11 4.93 4.43
CA VAL A 310 -14.26 6.06 4.84
C VAL A 310 -13.04 5.58 5.61
N GLU A 311 -13.19 4.65 6.55
CA GLU A 311 -12.08 4.07 7.31
C GLU A 311 -11.06 3.41 6.36
N PHE A 312 -11.51 2.58 5.43
CA PHE A 312 -10.61 1.97 4.45
C PHE A 312 -9.95 2.99 3.52
N CYS A 313 -10.66 4.04 3.07
CA CYS A 313 -10.06 5.12 2.28
C CYS A 313 -8.92 5.81 3.04
N CYS A 314 -9.16 6.20 4.29
CA CYS A 314 -8.17 6.88 5.13
C CYS A 314 -6.94 6.00 5.40
N HIS A 315 -7.14 4.70 5.62
CA HIS A 315 -6.04 3.77 5.85
C HIS A 315 -5.32 3.35 4.56
N PHE A 316 -5.98 3.34 3.41
CA PHE A 316 -5.30 3.08 2.15
C PHE A 316 -4.38 4.26 1.76
N PHE A 317 -4.83 5.49 1.99
CA PHE A 317 -4.03 6.71 1.85
C PHE A 317 -3.35 7.11 3.18
N THR A 318 -2.86 6.14 3.94
CA THR A 318 -2.27 6.39 5.27
C THR A 318 -1.23 7.52 5.24
N ALA A 319 -1.29 8.37 6.28
CA ALA A 319 -0.43 9.52 6.52
C ALA A 319 -0.56 10.65 5.48
N ASN A 320 -1.64 10.65 4.69
CA ASN A 320 -1.96 11.74 3.77
C ASN A 320 -3.00 12.69 4.39
N PRO A 321 -2.61 13.92 4.80
CA PRO A 321 -3.53 14.90 5.34
C PRO A 321 -4.61 15.35 4.34
N LEU A 322 -4.36 15.26 3.02
CA LEU A 322 -5.32 15.67 2.00
C LEU A 322 -6.55 14.76 1.98
N THR A 323 -6.41 13.49 2.34
CA THR A 323 -7.56 12.58 2.49
C THR A 323 -8.43 13.02 3.66
N PHE A 324 -7.83 13.46 4.75
CA PHE A 324 -8.55 13.98 5.90
C PHE A 324 -9.21 15.34 5.59
N GLU A 325 -8.49 16.22 4.88
CA GLU A 325 -9.02 17.49 4.35
C GLU A 325 -10.26 17.25 3.48
N TYR A 326 -10.21 16.25 2.59
CA TYR A 326 -11.34 15.95 1.73
C TYR A 326 -12.61 15.61 2.52
N PHE A 327 -12.50 14.77 3.56
CA PHE A 327 -13.65 14.31 4.31
C PHE A 327 -14.14 15.30 5.37
N THR A 328 -13.28 16.19 5.88
CA THR A 328 -13.62 17.10 7.00
C THR A 328 -13.65 18.59 6.62
N GLY A 329 -13.08 18.95 5.47
CA GLY A 329 -12.87 20.34 5.06
C GLY A 329 -11.66 21.02 5.72
N ALA A 330 -10.87 20.32 6.54
CA ALA A 330 -9.70 20.89 7.21
C ALA A 330 -8.56 19.87 7.36
N TYR A 331 -7.32 20.32 7.57
CA TYR A 331 -6.25 19.41 7.97
C TYR A 331 -6.46 18.89 9.39
N PRO A 332 -5.86 17.74 9.74
CA PRO A 332 -5.74 17.33 11.14
C PRO A 332 -5.08 18.43 11.97
N GLU A 333 -5.49 18.58 13.24
CA GLU A 333 -5.03 19.65 14.14
C GLU A 333 -3.50 19.74 14.22
N TYR A 334 -2.81 18.59 14.36
CA TYR A 334 -1.35 18.54 14.42
C TYR A 334 -0.66 19.05 13.13
N VAL A 335 -1.30 18.86 11.96
CA VAL A 335 -0.81 19.37 10.68
C VAL A 335 -0.98 20.87 10.64
N THR A 336 -2.17 21.37 11.01
CA THR A 336 -2.49 22.80 11.09
C THR A 336 -1.50 23.54 12.00
N ASP A 337 -1.24 23.00 13.19
CA ASP A 337 -0.28 23.56 14.15
C ASP A 337 1.15 23.60 13.60
N THR A 338 1.56 22.53 12.93
CA THR A 338 2.92 22.43 12.37
C THR A 338 3.10 23.39 11.21
N VAL A 339 2.11 23.49 10.33
CA VAL A 339 2.07 24.45 9.23
C VAL A 339 2.13 25.89 9.76
N ALA A 340 1.36 26.22 10.80
CA ALA A 340 1.38 27.54 11.42
C ALA A 340 2.77 27.88 11.99
N LYS A 341 3.42 26.94 12.67
CA LYS A 341 4.79 27.10 13.21
C LYS A 341 5.83 27.32 12.12
N VAL A 342 5.71 26.63 10.98
CA VAL A 342 6.65 26.83 9.87
C VAL A 342 6.45 28.19 9.23
N ARG A 343 5.20 28.60 8.97
CA ARG A 343 4.88 29.93 8.43
C ARG A 343 5.39 31.05 9.33
N ALA A 344 5.24 30.91 10.65
CA ALA A 344 5.73 31.88 11.63
C ALA A 344 7.27 31.99 11.70
N ARG A 345 8.02 31.03 11.15
CA ARG A 345 9.49 31.10 11.04
C ARG A 345 9.98 31.66 9.70
N LEU A 346 9.09 31.70 8.70
CA LEU A 346 9.37 32.25 7.37
C LEU A 346 9.06 33.76 7.30
N LEU A 347 8.23 34.26 8.23
CA LEU A 347 8.02 35.67 8.54
C LEU A 347 9.07 36.13 9.55
#